data_AF-A0A4R5B0L7-F1
#
_entry.id   AF-A0A4R5B0L7-F1
#
_cell.length_a   1.000
_cell.length_b   1.000
_cell.length_c   1.000
_cell.angle_alpha   90.00
_cell.angle_beta   90.00
_cell.angle_gamma   90.00
#
_symmetry.space_group_name_H-M   'P 1'
#
loop_
_entity.id
_entity.type
_entity.pdbx_description
1 polymer ?
#
loop_
_entity_poly.entity_id
_entity_poly.type
_entity_poly.pdbx_seq_one_letter_code
_entity_poly.pdbx_strand_id
1 'polypeptide(L)'
;MRRSEPRGHWVLLLLGGLVLTVLLLLDGFANGAVGEAPRDVPEHPVPAPSQVASGGPVVNLAGGTPHSRRLPAKTIALTFDDGPDPEWTPRLLDVLRRHNAHATFFTIGAHVAENPSLTRRMLRDGHEIGSHTYTHVDLATAPAWRGRLELDLTQRALAGAAGVHTRLMRMPYSSRPDGLTAPEWRAARRAG
;
A
#
# COMPACT_ATOMS: atom_id res chain seq x y z
N MET A 1 31.16 -35.07 36.91
CA MET A 1 30.82 -34.25 35.73
C MET A 1 30.59 -32.81 36.21
N ARG A 2 31.49 -31.87 35.90
CA ARG A 2 31.30 -30.43 36.23
C ARG A 2 30.38 -29.82 35.16
N ARG A 3 29.20 -29.34 35.55
CA ARG A 3 28.36 -28.50 34.68
C ARG A 3 28.95 -27.10 34.68
N SER A 4 29.37 -26.63 33.51
CA SER A 4 29.81 -25.26 33.29
C SER A 4 28.59 -24.36 33.35
N GLU A 5 28.40 -23.61 34.44
CA GLU A 5 27.41 -22.55 34.51
C GLU A 5 27.68 -21.55 33.36
N PRO A 6 26.70 -21.23 32.49
CA PRO A 6 26.91 -20.26 31.45
C PRO A 6 27.21 -18.91 32.11
N ARG A 7 28.45 -18.45 31.96
CA ARG A 7 28.90 -17.15 32.46
C ARG A 7 27.92 -16.07 31.99
N GLY A 8 27.33 -15.30 32.90
CA GLY A 8 26.21 -14.37 32.62
C GLY A 8 26.41 -13.41 31.44
N HIS A 9 27.65 -13.10 31.06
CA HIS A 9 27.95 -12.36 29.82
C HIS A 9 27.43 -13.03 28.53
N TRP A 10 27.32 -14.37 28.47
CA TRP A 10 26.75 -15.07 27.32
C TRP A 10 25.24 -14.89 27.24
N VAL A 11 24.55 -14.82 28.38
CA VAL A 11 23.12 -14.53 28.43
C VAL A 11 22.87 -13.11 27.95
N LEU A 12 23.65 -12.14 28.42
CA LEU A 12 23.55 -10.74 27.97
C LEU A 12 23.87 -10.59 26.48
N LEU A 13 24.89 -11.30 25.97
CA LEU A 13 25.27 -11.24 24.56
C LEU A 13 24.20 -11.88 23.67
N LEU A 14 23.63 -13.02 24.06
CA LEU A 14 22.50 -13.64 23.35
C LEU A 14 21.26 -12.75 23.38
N LEU A 15 20.95 -12.13 24.51
CA LEU A 15 19.81 -11.23 24.64
C LEU A 15 19.99 -9.96 23.81
N GLY A 16 21.18 -9.36 23.84
CA GLY A 16 21.53 -8.22 22.99
C GLY A 16 21.48 -8.57 21.49
N GLY A 17 21.99 -9.74 21.11
CA GLY A 17 21.91 -10.24 19.74
C GLY A 17 20.47 -10.47 19.28
N LEU A 18 19.61 -11.01 20.14
CA LEU A 18 18.18 -11.19 19.87
C LEU A 18 17.48 -9.84 19.67
N VAL A 19 17.70 -8.88 20.58
CA VAL A 19 17.11 -7.53 20.47
C VAL A 19 17.55 -6.85 19.19
N LEU A 20 18.85 -6.88 18.86
CA LEU A 20 19.36 -6.30 17.62
C LEU A 20 18.75 -6.96 16.38
N THR A 21 18.66 -8.29 16.36
CA THR A 21 18.04 -9.04 15.26
C THR A 21 16.57 -8.65 15.09
N VAL A 22 15.82 -8.55 16.18
CA VAL A 22 14.41 -8.13 16.14
C VAL A 22 14.28 -6.69 15.62
N LEU A 23 15.13 -5.77 16.08
CA LEU A 23 15.14 -4.39 15.60
C LEU A 23 15.45 -4.30 14.10
N LEU A 24 16.43 -5.07 13.61
CA LEU A 24 16.77 -5.11 12.18
C LEU A 24 15.66 -5.72 11.33
N LEU A 25 14.97 -6.75 11.82
CA LEU A 25 13.80 -7.32 11.12
C LEU A 25 12.63 -6.34 11.08
N LEU A 26 12.39 -5.61 12.18
CA LEU A 26 11.36 -4.57 12.24
C LEU A 26 11.69 -3.40 11.31
N ASP A 27 12.95 -2.96 11.30
CA ASP A 27 13.44 -1.91 10.41
C ASP A 27 13.34 -2.33 8.94
N GLY A 28 13.77 -3.54 8.61
CA GLY A 28 13.65 -4.09 7.26
C GLY A 28 12.20 -4.19 6.78
N PHE A 29 11.28 -4.57 7.67
CA PHE A 29 9.86 -4.60 7.37
C PHE A 29 9.24 -3.20 7.24
N ALA A 30 9.63 -2.26 8.09
CA ALA A 30 9.09 -0.91 8.10
C ALA A 30 9.53 -0.11 6.88
N ASN A 31 10.80 -0.23 6.46
CA ASN A 31 11.38 0.50 5.34
C ASN A 31 11.28 -0.27 4.00
N GLY A 32 10.49 -1.35 3.92
CA GLY A 32 10.29 -2.11 2.68
C GLY A 32 11.49 -2.91 2.16
N ALA A 33 12.64 -2.90 2.86
CA ALA A 33 13.82 -3.69 2.51
C ALA A 33 13.56 -5.21 2.63
N VAL A 34 12.56 -5.60 3.43
CA VAL A 34 12.06 -6.97 3.59
C VAL A 34 10.54 -6.94 3.47
N GLY A 35 9.98 -7.38 2.35
CA GLY A 35 8.51 -7.45 2.21
C GLY A 35 7.95 -7.34 0.80
N GLU A 36 8.72 -6.85 -0.18
CA GLU A 36 8.34 -7.00 -1.58
C GLU A 36 8.38 -8.50 -1.93
N ALA A 37 7.21 -9.10 -2.04
CA ALA A 37 7.09 -10.47 -2.52
C ALA A 37 7.34 -10.47 -4.03
N PRO A 38 8.25 -11.32 -4.56
CA PRO A 38 8.37 -11.52 -5.98
C PRO A 38 7.01 -11.84 -6.59
N ARG A 39 6.71 -11.20 -7.71
CA ARG A 39 5.49 -11.51 -8.46
C ARG A 39 5.65 -12.82 -9.19
N ASP A 40 4.99 -13.85 -8.67
CA ASP A 40 4.71 -15.07 -9.43
C ASP A 40 3.42 -14.85 -10.23
N VAL A 41 3.55 -14.28 -11.42
CA VAL A 41 2.43 -14.13 -12.35
C VAL A 41 2.24 -15.46 -13.08
N PRO A 42 1.06 -16.10 -12.99
CA PRO A 42 0.80 -17.29 -13.79
C PRO A 42 0.95 -16.98 -15.28
N GLU A 43 1.64 -17.84 -16.05
CA GLU A 43 1.81 -17.68 -17.52
C GLU A 43 0.47 -17.54 -18.25
N HIS A 44 -0.59 -18.14 -17.72
CA HIS A 44 -1.96 -18.01 -18.19
C HIS A 44 -2.91 -17.60 -17.06
N PRO A 45 -3.11 -16.29 -16.85
CA PRO A 45 -3.99 -15.83 -15.79
C PRO A 45 -5.45 -16.12 -16.14
N VAL A 46 -6.19 -16.73 -15.21
CA VAL A 46 -7.65 -16.80 -15.30
C VAL A 46 -8.19 -15.37 -15.15
N PRO A 47 -8.97 -14.83 -16.10
CA PRO A 47 -9.45 -13.46 -16.03
C PRO A 47 -10.52 -13.26 -14.95
N ALA A 48 -10.61 -12.05 -14.43
CA ALA A 48 -11.68 -11.61 -13.53
C ALA A 48 -13.06 -11.63 -14.23
N PRO A 49 -14.18 -11.54 -13.47
CA PRO A 49 -15.52 -11.51 -14.05
C PRO A 49 -15.68 -10.41 -15.11
N SER A 50 -16.35 -10.73 -16.22
CA SER A 50 -16.48 -9.85 -17.38
C SER A 50 -17.13 -8.49 -17.06
N GLN A 51 -18.02 -8.44 -16.06
CA GLN A 51 -18.68 -7.22 -15.56
C GLN A 51 -17.67 -6.16 -15.06
N VAL A 52 -16.51 -6.60 -14.60
CA VAL A 52 -15.42 -5.75 -14.11
C VAL A 52 -14.45 -5.44 -15.26
N ALA A 53 -14.12 -6.45 -16.07
CA ALA A 53 -13.19 -6.31 -17.17
C ALA A 53 -13.69 -5.36 -18.29
N SER A 54 -14.98 -5.41 -18.66
CA SER A 54 -15.54 -4.56 -19.73
C SER A 54 -16.11 -3.23 -19.24
N GLY A 55 -16.10 -3.02 -17.92
CA GLY A 55 -16.77 -1.95 -17.22
C GLY A 55 -16.14 -0.57 -17.41
N GLY A 56 -15.41 -0.11 -16.41
CA GLY A 56 -14.77 1.20 -16.35
C GLY A 56 -13.61 1.17 -15.34
N PRO A 57 -12.69 2.15 -15.40
CA PRO A 57 -11.42 2.10 -14.67
C PRO A 57 -11.56 2.13 -13.14
N VAL A 58 -12.71 2.58 -12.61
CA VAL A 58 -12.99 2.59 -11.18
C VAL A 58 -13.98 1.47 -10.86
N VAL A 59 -13.60 0.58 -9.96
CA VAL A 59 -14.43 -0.55 -9.51
C VAL A 59 -14.84 -0.33 -8.07
N ASN A 60 -16.14 -0.21 -7.83
CA ASN A 60 -16.73 -0.15 -6.51
C ASN A 60 -17.16 -1.56 -6.10
N LEU A 61 -16.63 -2.03 -4.97
CA LEU A 61 -16.93 -3.35 -4.39
C LEU A 61 -17.86 -3.26 -3.16
N ALA A 62 -18.24 -2.05 -2.75
CA ALA A 62 -19.17 -1.85 -1.64
C ALA A 62 -20.57 -2.36 -1.99
N GLY A 63 -21.23 -3.05 -1.06
CA GLY A 63 -22.61 -3.51 -1.23
C GLY A 63 -22.75 -4.87 -1.93
N GLY A 64 -21.66 -5.62 -2.11
CA GLY A 64 -21.67 -7.03 -2.54
C GLY A 64 -21.69 -7.26 -4.04
N THR A 65 -22.40 -6.43 -4.80
CA THR A 65 -22.37 -6.46 -6.27
C THR A 65 -21.34 -5.46 -6.82
N PRO A 66 -20.33 -5.90 -7.60
CA PRO A 66 -19.36 -4.99 -8.18
C PRO A 66 -20.00 -4.03 -9.19
N HIS A 67 -19.71 -2.75 -9.04
CA HIS A 67 -20.12 -1.72 -9.98
C HIS A 67 -18.91 -0.98 -10.51
N SER A 68 -18.76 -0.94 -11.83
CA SER A 68 -17.71 -0.18 -12.49
C SER A 68 -18.22 1.20 -12.93
N ARG A 69 -17.34 2.19 -12.91
CA ARG A 69 -17.67 3.58 -13.27
C ARG A 69 -16.65 4.13 -14.26
N ARG A 70 -17.16 4.87 -15.24
CA ARG A 70 -16.37 5.69 -16.16
C ARG A 70 -16.49 7.17 -15.76
N LEU A 71 -15.45 7.92 -16.06
CA LEU A 71 -15.48 9.37 -15.92
C LEU A 71 -16.40 9.97 -16.99
N PRO A 72 -17.04 11.11 -16.72
CA PRO A 72 -17.77 11.86 -17.74
C PRO A 72 -16.88 12.19 -18.95
N ALA A 73 -17.52 12.43 -20.10
CA ALA A 73 -16.79 12.82 -21.31
C ALA A 73 -15.93 14.07 -21.05
N LYS A 74 -14.75 14.13 -21.71
CA LYS A 74 -13.77 15.23 -21.58
C LYS A 74 -13.26 15.46 -20.15
N THR A 75 -13.30 14.43 -19.29
CA THR A 75 -12.73 14.47 -17.94
C THR A 75 -11.55 13.51 -17.84
N ILE A 76 -10.47 13.94 -17.17
CA ILE A 76 -9.30 13.11 -16.86
C ILE A 76 -9.11 13.16 -15.34
N ALA A 77 -8.85 12.01 -14.72
CA ALA A 77 -8.41 11.93 -13.33
C ALA A 77 -6.91 11.64 -13.30
N LEU A 78 -6.14 12.52 -12.69
CA LEU A 78 -4.72 12.32 -12.46
C LEU A 78 -4.55 11.50 -11.17
N THR A 79 -3.76 10.45 -11.26
CA THR A 79 -3.47 9.58 -10.11
C THR A 79 -1.99 9.25 -10.06
N PHE A 80 -1.41 9.27 -8.87
CA PHE A 80 0.00 8.99 -8.64
C PHE A 80 0.16 7.93 -7.56
N ASP A 81 1.06 6.98 -7.79
CA ASP A 81 1.31 5.85 -6.88
C ASP A 81 2.66 6.04 -6.16
N ASP A 82 2.95 5.16 -5.21
CA ASP A 82 4.25 4.97 -4.53
C ASP A 82 4.74 6.09 -3.59
N GLY A 83 4.13 7.27 -3.62
CA GLY A 83 4.47 8.36 -2.68
C GLY A 83 4.01 8.10 -1.23
N PRO A 84 4.25 9.06 -0.30
CA PRO A 84 4.97 10.31 -0.49
C PRO A 84 6.50 10.15 -0.44
N ASP A 85 7.17 10.49 -1.55
CA ASP A 85 8.62 10.65 -1.63
C ASP A 85 9.05 12.09 -1.25
N PRO A 86 10.07 12.31 -0.40
CA PRO A 86 10.46 13.63 0.08
C PRO A 86 11.09 14.55 -0.96
N GLU A 87 11.63 14.02 -2.07
CA GLU A 87 12.22 14.82 -3.13
C GLU A 87 11.19 15.18 -4.22
N TRP A 88 10.45 14.18 -4.70
CA TRP A 88 9.59 14.30 -5.88
C TRP A 88 8.19 14.78 -5.56
N THR A 89 7.62 14.35 -4.43
CA THR A 89 6.26 14.74 -4.05
C THR A 89 6.11 16.26 -3.91
N PRO A 90 7.00 17.00 -3.22
CA PRO A 90 6.89 18.46 -3.14
C PRO A 90 6.88 19.13 -4.52
N ARG A 91 7.75 18.67 -5.43
CA ARG A 91 7.88 19.22 -6.78
C ARG A 91 6.60 18.98 -7.60
N LEU A 92 6.04 17.77 -7.50
CA LEU A 92 4.79 17.42 -8.14
C LEU A 92 3.61 18.26 -7.62
N LEU A 93 3.51 18.43 -6.29
CA LEU A 93 2.49 19.27 -5.66
C LEU A 93 2.59 20.73 -6.13
N ASP A 94 3.80 21.26 -6.31
CA ASP A 94 4.00 22.60 -6.85
C ASP A 94 3.55 22.72 -8.32
N VAL A 95 3.78 21.68 -9.14
CA VAL A 95 3.26 21.64 -10.52
C VAL A 95 1.73 21.65 -10.52
N LEU A 96 1.10 20.76 -9.75
CA LEU A 96 -0.36 20.66 -9.66
C LEU A 96 -0.98 21.99 -9.22
N ARG A 97 -0.39 22.63 -8.20
CA ARG A 97 -0.82 23.94 -7.71
C ARG A 97 -0.70 25.03 -8.77
N ARG A 98 0.40 25.09 -9.54
CA ARG A 98 0.57 26.06 -10.64
C ARG A 98 -0.50 25.92 -11.72
N HIS A 99 -0.99 24.71 -11.94
CA HIS A 99 -2.03 24.43 -12.93
C HIS A 99 -3.44 24.42 -12.33
N ASN A 100 -3.60 24.76 -11.05
CA ASN A 100 -4.87 24.68 -10.32
C ASN A 100 -5.56 23.31 -10.50
N ALA A 101 -4.76 22.24 -10.49
CA ALA A 101 -5.19 20.87 -10.72
C ALA A 101 -5.15 20.06 -9.42
N HIS A 102 -6.12 19.16 -9.25
CA HIS A 102 -6.13 18.21 -8.15
C HIS A 102 -5.87 16.79 -8.67
N ALA A 103 -5.33 15.93 -7.81
CA ALA A 103 -5.04 14.54 -8.11
C ALA A 103 -5.40 13.63 -6.93
N THR A 104 -5.44 12.34 -7.18
CA THR A 104 -5.56 11.30 -6.15
C THR A 104 -4.20 10.60 -5.99
N PHE A 105 -3.66 10.56 -4.77
CA PHE A 105 -2.39 9.92 -4.46
C PHE A 105 -2.63 8.57 -3.79
N PHE A 106 -2.24 7.46 -4.41
CA PHE A 106 -2.25 6.14 -3.78
C PHE A 106 -0.91 5.94 -3.08
N THR A 107 -0.89 6.16 -1.77
CA THR A 107 0.35 6.22 -1.01
C THR A 107 0.70 4.90 -0.35
N ILE A 108 1.99 4.61 -0.26
CA ILE A 108 2.53 3.49 0.53
C ILE A 108 2.52 3.89 2.01
N GLY A 109 1.96 3.02 2.86
CA GLY A 109 1.79 3.30 4.28
C GLY A 109 3.09 3.57 5.04
N ALA A 110 4.18 2.86 4.72
CA ALA A 110 5.51 3.12 5.26
C ALA A 110 5.99 4.57 4.96
N HIS A 111 5.90 4.98 3.68
CA HIS A 111 6.28 6.34 3.27
C HIS A 111 5.42 7.42 3.93
N VAL A 112 4.13 7.14 4.19
CA VAL A 112 3.26 8.04 4.96
C VAL A 112 3.75 8.20 6.39
N ALA A 113 4.16 7.10 7.04
CA ALA A 113 4.67 7.12 8.40
C ALA A 113 5.99 7.91 8.51
N GLU A 114 6.85 7.81 7.50
CA GLU A 114 8.11 8.55 7.40
C GLU A 114 7.92 10.03 7.06
N ASN A 115 6.93 10.37 6.22
CA ASN A 115 6.73 11.71 5.67
C ASN A 115 5.36 12.32 6.01
N PRO A 116 4.94 12.38 7.29
CA PRO A 116 3.58 12.75 7.66
C PRO A 116 3.26 14.22 7.34
N SER A 117 4.27 15.09 7.27
CA SER A 117 4.10 16.49 6.85
C SER A 117 3.69 16.63 5.39
N LEU A 118 4.18 15.75 4.51
CA LEU A 118 3.81 15.73 3.09
C LEU A 118 2.39 15.21 2.90
N THR A 119 1.99 14.17 3.63
CA THR A 119 0.59 13.70 3.66
C THR A 119 -0.37 14.82 4.06
N ARG A 120 -0.05 15.58 5.12
CA ARG A 120 -0.86 16.75 5.51
C ARG A 120 -0.88 17.84 4.45
N ARG A 121 0.25 18.08 3.79
CA ARG A 121 0.33 19.04 2.68
C ARG A 121 -0.56 18.62 1.51
N MET A 122 -0.54 17.36 1.09
CA MET A 122 -1.40 16.86 0.00
C MET A 122 -2.88 17.20 0.26
N LEU A 123 -3.37 16.91 1.47
CA LEU A 123 -4.75 17.18 1.85
C LEU A 123 -5.06 18.68 1.92
N ARG A 124 -4.15 19.47 2.52
CA ARG A 124 -4.30 20.93 2.59
C ARG A 124 -4.34 21.57 1.21
N ASP A 125 -3.57 21.04 0.26
CA ASP A 125 -3.50 21.51 -1.11
C ASP A 125 -4.70 20.98 -1.96
N GLY A 126 -5.66 20.27 -1.35
CA GLY A 126 -6.94 19.88 -1.95
C GLY A 126 -6.94 18.52 -2.67
N HIS A 127 -5.93 17.68 -2.45
CA HIS A 127 -5.80 16.38 -3.09
C HIS A 127 -6.48 15.26 -2.29
N GLU A 128 -6.78 14.15 -2.95
CA GLU A 128 -7.34 12.96 -2.33
C GLU A 128 -6.25 11.90 -2.09
N ILE A 129 -6.39 11.09 -1.04
CA ILE A 129 -5.44 10.04 -0.71
C ILE A 129 -6.13 8.67 -0.70
N GLY A 130 -5.54 7.72 -1.42
CA GLY A 130 -5.88 6.30 -1.43
C GLY A 130 -4.74 5.44 -0.88
N SER A 131 -5.05 4.18 -0.60
CA SER A 131 -4.07 3.18 -0.15
C SER A 131 -3.36 2.51 -1.34
N HIS A 132 -2.05 2.34 -1.22
CA HIS A 132 -1.25 1.46 -2.08
C HIS A 132 -0.54 0.35 -1.28
N THR A 133 -1.20 -0.14 -0.21
CA THR A 133 -0.64 -1.05 0.82
C THR A 133 0.46 -0.41 1.67
N TYR A 134 0.96 -1.12 2.68
CA TYR A 134 1.93 -0.56 3.62
C TYR A 134 3.37 -0.73 3.13
N THR A 135 3.70 -1.88 2.54
CA THR A 135 5.04 -2.18 1.97
C THR A 135 5.02 -2.50 0.48
N HIS A 136 3.99 -2.07 -0.26
CA HIS A 136 3.85 -2.33 -1.70
C HIS A 136 3.71 -3.83 -2.08
N VAL A 137 3.19 -4.67 -1.17
CA VAL A 137 3.10 -6.12 -1.42
C VAL A 137 2.02 -6.48 -2.45
N ASP A 138 2.28 -7.51 -3.26
CA ASP A 138 1.25 -8.09 -4.13
C ASP A 138 0.19 -8.86 -3.30
N LEU A 139 -1.00 -8.30 -3.19
CA LEU A 139 -2.11 -8.91 -2.45
C LEU A 139 -2.71 -10.15 -3.13
N ALA A 140 -2.41 -10.37 -4.41
CA ALA A 140 -2.87 -11.54 -5.14
C ALA A 140 -2.16 -12.81 -4.65
N THR A 141 -0.88 -12.68 -4.32
CA THR A 141 0.00 -13.78 -3.87
C THR A 141 0.19 -13.80 -2.36
N ALA A 142 0.08 -12.65 -1.69
CA ALA A 142 0.23 -12.56 -0.24
C ALA A 142 -0.84 -13.40 0.51
N PRO A 143 -0.45 -14.09 1.60
CA PRO A 143 -1.39 -14.74 2.50
C PRO A 143 -2.45 -13.76 3.02
N ALA A 144 -3.69 -14.22 3.22
CA ALA A 144 -4.80 -13.34 3.61
C ALA A 144 -4.55 -12.56 4.92
N TRP A 145 -3.79 -13.13 5.87
CA TRP A 145 -3.41 -12.42 7.10
C TRP A 145 -2.44 -11.26 6.82
N ARG A 146 -1.50 -11.44 5.89
CA ARG A 146 -0.53 -10.42 5.49
C ARG A 146 -1.26 -9.29 4.78
N GLY A 147 -2.15 -9.62 3.85
CA GLY A 147 -2.97 -8.62 3.17
C GLY A 147 -3.83 -7.78 4.12
N ARG A 148 -4.43 -8.39 5.16
CA ARG A 148 -5.16 -7.61 6.18
C ARG A 148 -4.24 -6.69 6.97
N LEU A 149 -3.08 -7.19 7.39
CA LEU A 149 -2.09 -6.41 8.13
C LEU A 149 -1.63 -5.18 7.34
N GLU A 150 -1.37 -5.34 6.04
CA GLU A 150 -0.99 -4.25 5.12
C GLU A 150 -2.04 -3.14 5.08
N LEU A 151 -3.30 -3.52 4.91
CA LEU A 151 -4.41 -2.56 4.85
C LEU A 151 -4.59 -1.85 6.20
N ASP A 152 -4.57 -2.60 7.30
CA ASP A 152 -4.73 -2.06 8.65
C ASP A 152 -3.60 -1.09 9.03
N LEU A 153 -2.35 -1.46 8.75
CA LEU A 153 -1.19 -0.59 9.01
C LEU A 153 -1.26 0.68 8.17
N THR A 154 -1.68 0.59 6.90
CA THR A 154 -1.85 1.76 6.04
C THR A 154 -2.91 2.72 6.59
N GLN A 155 -4.07 2.20 7.04
CA GLN A 155 -5.11 3.02 7.67
C GLN A 155 -4.60 3.71 8.95
N ARG A 156 -3.81 3.01 9.77
CA ARG A 156 -3.22 3.57 10.99
C ARG A 156 -2.17 4.64 10.66
N ALA A 157 -1.35 4.44 9.64
CA ALA A 157 -0.38 5.43 9.20
C ALA A 157 -1.06 6.72 8.72
N LEU A 158 -2.11 6.61 7.90
CA LEU A 158 -2.91 7.76 7.44
C LEU A 158 -3.59 8.48 8.60
N ALA A 159 -4.19 7.74 9.53
CA ALA A 159 -4.82 8.30 10.72
C ALA A 159 -3.80 9.01 11.62
N GLY A 160 -2.61 8.43 11.83
CA GLY A 160 -1.55 9.02 12.63
C GLY A 160 -0.91 10.26 11.97
N ALA A 161 -0.71 10.23 10.65
CA ALA A 161 -0.06 11.31 9.91
C ALA A 161 -0.97 12.53 9.73
N ALA A 162 -2.25 12.32 9.43
CA ALA A 162 -3.15 13.39 9.02
C ALA A 162 -4.60 13.28 9.54
N GLY A 163 -4.90 12.29 10.40
CA GLY A 163 -6.25 12.14 10.98
C GLY A 163 -7.31 11.67 9.99
N VAL A 164 -6.91 10.99 8.91
CA VAL A 164 -7.82 10.55 7.84
C VAL A 164 -7.85 9.04 7.67
N HIS A 165 -8.97 8.54 7.12
CA HIS A 165 -9.14 7.18 6.64
C HIS A 165 -9.56 7.22 5.17
N THR A 166 -9.20 6.18 4.42
CA THR A 166 -9.56 6.08 3.00
C THR A 166 -10.25 4.77 2.68
N ARG A 167 -11.21 4.83 1.75
CA ARG A 167 -11.82 3.65 1.13
C ARG A 167 -11.31 3.44 -0.30
N LEU A 168 -10.47 4.35 -0.78
CA LEU A 168 -9.85 4.24 -2.08
C LEU A 168 -8.60 3.39 -1.97
N MET A 169 -8.43 2.51 -2.95
CA MET A 169 -7.27 1.66 -3.03
C MET A 169 -6.92 1.40 -4.48
N ARG A 170 -5.62 1.39 -4.76
CA ARG A 170 -5.06 0.80 -5.95
C ARG A 170 -4.19 -0.36 -5.51
N MET A 171 -4.42 -1.56 -6.04
CA MET A 171 -3.59 -2.70 -5.69
C MET A 171 -2.21 -2.54 -6.32
N PRO A 172 -1.12 -2.82 -5.59
CA PRO A 172 0.22 -2.89 -6.15
C PRO A 172 0.21 -3.70 -7.43
N TYR A 173 0.87 -3.10 -8.43
CA TYR A 173 1.09 -3.59 -9.77
C TYR A 173 -0.09 -4.21 -10.54
N SER A 174 -1.31 -3.82 -10.17
CA SER A 174 -2.50 -3.94 -11.00
C SER A 174 -2.89 -2.56 -11.52
N SER A 175 -2.93 -2.40 -12.85
CA SER A 175 -3.09 -1.08 -13.48
C SER A 175 -4.42 -0.89 -14.23
N ARG A 176 -5.11 -1.98 -14.59
CA ARG A 176 -6.39 -1.90 -15.29
C ARG A 176 -7.37 -3.03 -14.88
N PRO A 177 -8.69 -2.77 -14.83
CA PRO A 177 -9.68 -3.78 -14.48
C PRO A 177 -9.76 -4.98 -15.43
N ASP A 178 -9.46 -4.78 -16.72
CA ASP A 178 -9.42 -5.83 -17.74
C ASP A 178 -8.19 -6.74 -17.62
N GLY A 179 -7.13 -6.26 -16.95
CA GLY A 179 -5.96 -7.05 -16.60
C GLY A 179 -6.08 -7.81 -15.29
N LEU A 180 -7.19 -7.68 -14.55
CA LEU A 180 -7.37 -8.37 -13.27
C LEU A 180 -7.48 -9.88 -13.49
N THR A 181 -6.63 -10.60 -12.78
CA THR A 181 -6.61 -12.04 -12.68
C THR A 181 -7.56 -12.52 -11.56
N ALA A 182 -7.94 -13.81 -11.56
CA ALA A 182 -8.80 -14.36 -10.51
C ALA A 182 -8.20 -14.25 -9.09
N PRO A 183 -6.89 -14.45 -8.86
CA PRO A 183 -6.25 -14.14 -7.58
C PRO A 183 -6.39 -12.67 -7.16
N GLU A 184 -6.10 -11.72 -8.07
CA GLU A 184 -6.25 -10.28 -7.81
C GLU A 184 -7.71 -9.91 -7.54
N TRP A 185 -8.66 -10.51 -8.26
CA TRP A 185 -10.09 -10.32 -8.03
C TRP A 185 -10.50 -10.77 -6.62
N ARG A 186 -10.02 -11.93 -6.18
CA ARG A 186 -10.26 -12.41 -4.81
C ARG A 186 -9.60 -11.49 -3.78
N ALA A 187 -8.42 -10.95 -4.07
CA ALA A 187 -7.76 -9.99 -3.21
C ALA A 187 -8.56 -8.68 -3.09
N ALA A 188 -8.98 -8.11 -4.21
CA ALA A 188 -9.81 -6.91 -4.26
C ALA A 188 -11.10 -7.08 -3.44
N ARG A 189 -11.77 -8.23 -3.58
CA ARG A 189 -12.97 -8.57 -2.81
C ARG A 189 -12.76 -8.73 -1.31
N ARG A 190 -11.55 -9.01 -0.84
CA ARG A 190 -11.22 -9.06 0.60
C ARG A 190 -10.86 -7.68 1.15
N ALA A 191 -10.45 -6.75 0.28
CA ALA A 191 -10.01 -5.41 0.65
C ALA A 191 -11.15 -4.38 0.67
N GLY A 192 -12.21 -4.59 -0.12
CA GLY A 192 -13.43 -3.77 -0.16
C GLY A 192 -14.51 -4.21 0.81
#